data_AF-A0A1J9QWB5-F1
#
_entry.id   AF-A0A1J9QWB5-F1
#
_cell.length_a   1.000
_cell.length_b   1.000
_cell.length_c   1.000
_cell.angle_alpha   90.00
_cell.angle_beta   90.00
_cell.angle_gamma   90.00
#
_symmetry.space_group_name_H-M   'P 1'
#
loop_
_entity.id
_entity.type
_entity.pdbx_description
1 polymer ?
#
loop_
_entity_poly.entity_id
_entity_poly.type
_entity_poly.pdbx_seq_one_letter_code
_entity_poly.pdbx_strand_id
1 'polypeptide(L)'
;MAMSSDSRPLHVFDLPQLYTKPTAADILHALQQLAVRPRSFSDDNGSAQLVILQTGVSQYLTSIIASALSWIDSDELREAIWDAASARLCERSGRTAMPSISRVFSIPMTQHTNFKLTLHEPSLTSDNLGMKTWVSSYLLAKRLYTFLIPPSSLVPSRYKNNRPLRALELGAGTGLVGLSFAALWGSAASIHLTDLNAIVPNLAHNVELNEELLSKTGASVSTGVLDWSLETDPRPAPAEDERCDVILAADPLYSPDHPLWLVQTIQRWLCQDTESRVVVEMPLRDAYLPQVTDFRRRMRAAGLGVLMEGEEIGFDDWEGSDGEALEVRCWWAVWGWNREGRDTA
;
A
#
# COMPACT_ATOMS: atom_id res chain seq x y z
N MET A 1 -5.07 -38.58 -15.92
CA MET A 1 -4.25 -39.40 -14.99
C MET A 1 -4.40 -38.76 -13.61
N ALA A 2 -4.73 -39.56 -12.60
CA ALA A 2 -5.38 -39.17 -11.34
C ALA A 2 -4.74 -37.98 -10.60
N MET A 3 -5.57 -37.03 -10.14
CA MET A 3 -5.21 -36.09 -9.09
C MET A 3 -5.20 -36.85 -7.76
N SER A 4 -4.03 -37.05 -7.18
CA SER A 4 -3.90 -37.40 -5.76
C SER A 4 -3.48 -36.14 -4.99
N SER A 5 -4.41 -35.52 -4.27
CA SER A 5 -4.08 -34.62 -3.16
C SER A 5 -5.15 -34.76 -2.09
N ASP A 6 -5.18 -35.94 -1.47
CA ASP A 6 -5.95 -36.19 -0.24
C ASP A 6 -5.14 -35.64 0.95
N SER A 7 -4.92 -34.32 0.98
CA SER A 7 -4.26 -33.64 2.09
C SER A 7 -5.33 -33.24 3.11
N ARG A 8 -5.56 -34.10 4.10
CA ARG A 8 -6.44 -33.80 5.24
C ARG A 8 -5.99 -32.49 5.91
N PRO A 9 -6.92 -31.56 6.22
CA PRO A 9 -6.57 -30.34 6.91
C PRO A 9 -5.97 -30.65 8.29
N LEU A 10 -4.87 -29.98 8.62
CA LEU A 10 -4.13 -30.20 9.87
C LEU A 10 -4.90 -29.56 11.02
N HIS A 11 -5.23 -30.35 12.04
CA HIS A 11 -5.91 -29.88 13.25
C HIS A 11 -4.88 -29.56 14.33
N VAL A 12 -5.21 -28.67 15.26
CA VAL A 12 -4.35 -28.35 16.41
C VAL A 12 -4.03 -29.55 17.32
N PHE A 13 -4.79 -30.65 17.19
CA PHE A 13 -4.55 -31.90 17.90
C PHE A 13 -3.50 -32.79 17.22
N ASP A 14 -3.17 -32.50 15.97
CA ASP A 14 -2.09 -33.17 15.23
C ASP A 14 -0.72 -32.55 15.54
N LEU A 15 -0.68 -31.42 16.27
CA LEU A 15 0.53 -30.72 16.70
C LEU A 15 1.06 -31.28 18.04
N PRO A 16 2.36 -31.06 18.38
CA PRO A 16 2.96 -31.51 19.63
C PRO A 16 2.20 -30.99 20.87
N GLN A 17 1.72 -31.89 21.71
CA GLN A 17 0.95 -31.52 22.89
C GLN A 17 1.86 -31.37 24.11
N LEU A 18 1.77 -30.26 24.85
CA LEU A 18 2.69 -29.95 25.95
C LEU A 18 2.76 -31.04 27.04
N TYR A 19 1.65 -31.76 27.27
CA TYR A 19 1.61 -32.84 28.25
C TYR A 19 2.52 -34.03 27.88
N THR A 20 2.89 -34.19 26.60
CA THR A 20 3.84 -35.23 26.15
C THR A 20 5.30 -34.80 26.28
N LYS A 21 5.57 -33.59 26.78
CA LYS A 21 6.92 -32.99 26.90
C LYS A 21 7.74 -33.10 25.59
N PRO A 22 7.22 -32.56 24.47
CA PRO A 22 7.91 -32.62 23.18
C PRO A 22 9.24 -31.87 23.20
N THR A 23 10.13 -32.18 22.25
CA THR A 23 11.42 -31.48 22.17
C THR A 23 11.23 -30.02 21.75
N ALA A 24 12.19 -29.15 22.07
CA ALA A 24 12.16 -27.76 21.62
C ALA A 24 12.07 -27.66 20.09
N ALA A 25 12.77 -28.55 19.37
CA ALA A 25 12.76 -28.61 17.91
C ALA A 25 11.36 -28.92 17.36
N ASP A 26 10.63 -29.85 17.98
CA ASP A 26 9.27 -30.21 17.55
C ASP A 26 8.30 -29.05 17.76
N ILE A 27 8.39 -28.37 18.90
CA ILE A 27 7.54 -27.20 19.20
C ILE A 27 7.83 -26.07 18.20
N LEU A 28 9.11 -25.74 17.97
CA LEU A 28 9.50 -24.71 17.02
C LEU A 28 9.08 -25.05 15.58
N HIS A 29 9.19 -26.32 15.18
CA HIS A 29 8.71 -26.78 13.87
C HIS A 29 7.19 -26.61 13.74
N ALA A 30 6.42 -26.97 14.76
CA ALA A 30 4.98 -26.75 14.79
C ALA A 30 4.61 -25.26 14.72
N LEU A 31 5.33 -24.41 15.46
CA LEU A 31 5.14 -22.95 15.42
C LEU A 31 5.53 -22.35 14.06
N GLN A 32 6.48 -22.96 13.35
CA GLN A 32 6.83 -22.56 11.98
C GLN A 32 5.72 -22.95 11.00
N GLN A 33 5.11 -24.13 11.16
CA GLN A 33 3.95 -24.55 10.36
C GLN A 33 2.72 -23.65 10.59
N LEU A 34 2.57 -23.12 11.81
CA LEU A 34 1.53 -22.15 12.16
C LEU A 34 1.84 -20.72 11.70
N ALA A 35 2.96 -20.43 11.03
CA ALA A 35 3.27 -19.07 10.57
C ALA A 35 2.24 -18.61 9.53
N VAL A 36 1.53 -17.50 9.83
CA VAL A 36 0.71 -16.84 8.82
C VAL A 36 1.67 -16.08 7.92
N ARG A 37 1.83 -16.54 6.68
CA ARG A 37 2.47 -15.70 5.67
C ARG A 37 1.48 -14.58 5.33
N PRO A 38 1.90 -13.31 5.34
CA PRO A 38 1.07 -12.25 4.81
C PRO A 38 0.65 -12.64 3.40
N ARG A 39 -0.64 -12.54 3.09
CA ARG A 39 -1.09 -12.67 1.71
C ARG A 39 -0.30 -11.63 0.90
N SER A 40 0.33 -12.08 -0.18
CA SER A 40 0.91 -11.18 -1.16
C SER A 40 -0.26 -10.71 -1.99
N PHE A 41 -0.40 -9.41 -2.25
CA PHE A 41 -1.43 -8.88 -3.14
C PHE A 41 -1.36 -9.46 -4.58
N SER A 42 -0.27 -10.13 -4.93
CA SER A 42 -0.11 -10.90 -6.16
C SER A 42 -0.67 -12.33 -5.99
N ASP A 43 -1.70 -12.66 -6.77
CA ASP A 43 -2.34 -13.98 -6.94
C ASP A 43 -1.43 -15.06 -7.59
N ASP A 44 -0.12 -15.07 -7.29
CA ASP A 44 0.75 -16.14 -7.80
C ASP A 44 0.58 -17.42 -6.96
N ASN A 45 -0.25 -18.29 -7.53
CA ASN A 45 -0.58 -19.65 -7.14
C ASN A 45 0.60 -20.50 -6.62
N GLY A 46 0.31 -21.34 -5.61
CA GLY A 46 0.66 -22.75 -5.75
C GLY A 46 1.73 -23.35 -4.86
N SER A 47 2.13 -22.72 -3.74
CA SER A 47 2.72 -23.55 -2.67
C SER A 47 1.57 -24.26 -1.96
N ALA A 48 1.53 -25.60 -2.02
CA ALA A 48 0.61 -26.41 -1.23
C ALA A 48 0.75 -26.04 0.26
N GLN A 49 -0.06 -25.09 0.71
CA GLN A 49 -0.20 -24.79 2.12
C GLN A 49 -1.10 -25.87 2.70
N LEU A 50 -0.62 -26.51 3.76
CA LEU A 50 -1.48 -27.32 4.62
C LEU A 50 -2.66 -26.45 5.02
N VAL A 51 -3.87 -26.89 4.69
CA VAL A 51 -5.09 -26.26 5.16
C VAL A 51 -5.14 -26.51 6.67
N ILE A 52 -4.72 -25.53 7.47
CA ILE A 52 -4.81 -25.65 8.93
C ILE A 52 -6.19 -25.17 9.33
N LEU A 53 -6.94 -26.00 10.05
CA LEU A 53 -8.19 -25.57 10.69
C LEU A 53 -7.84 -24.51 11.74
N GLN A 54 -8.27 -23.26 11.53
CA GLN A 54 -8.00 -22.14 12.44
C GLN A 54 -8.64 -22.34 13.83
N THR A 55 -9.63 -23.22 13.93
CA THR A 55 -10.31 -23.55 15.18
C THR A 55 -9.32 -24.12 16.21
N GLY A 56 -9.20 -23.44 17.37
CA GLY A 56 -8.36 -23.90 18.49
C GLY A 56 -6.89 -23.50 18.42
N VAL A 57 -6.42 -22.89 17.32
CA VAL A 57 -5.03 -22.44 17.19
C VAL A 57 -4.66 -21.39 18.24
N SER A 58 -5.51 -20.38 18.45
CA SER A 58 -5.25 -19.35 19.47
C SER A 58 -5.14 -19.95 20.87
N GLN A 59 -5.99 -20.92 21.22
CA GLN A 59 -5.94 -21.61 22.51
C GLN A 59 -4.64 -22.39 22.69
N TYR A 60 -4.19 -23.07 21.63
CA TYR A 60 -2.91 -23.80 21.64
C TYR A 60 -1.70 -22.86 21.79
N LEU A 61 -1.67 -21.76 21.05
CA LEU A 61 -0.61 -20.75 21.17
C LEU A 61 -0.58 -20.13 22.57
N THR A 62 -1.74 -19.74 23.12
CA THR A 62 -1.83 -19.25 24.50
C THR A 62 -1.36 -20.30 25.51
N SER A 63 -1.63 -21.60 25.28
CA SER A 63 -1.15 -22.66 26.17
C SER A 63 0.39 -22.80 26.17
N ILE A 64 1.04 -22.56 25.03
CA ILE A 64 2.50 -22.53 24.92
C ILE A 64 3.07 -21.33 25.67
N ILE A 65 2.50 -20.14 25.45
CA ILE A 65 2.93 -18.89 26.09
C ILE A 65 2.76 -18.98 27.62
N ALA A 66 1.67 -19.59 28.09
CA ALA A 66 1.39 -19.75 29.53
C ALA A 66 2.22 -20.86 30.20
N SER A 67 2.88 -21.74 29.43
CA SER A 67 3.67 -22.83 29.97
C SER A 67 5.06 -22.38 30.37
N ALA A 68 5.53 -22.81 31.55
CA ALA A 68 6.91 -22.60 32.00
C ALA A 68 7.94 -23.41 31.18
N LEU A 69 7.49 -24.35 30.34
CA LEU A 69 8.32 -25.24 29.52
C LEU A 69 9.44 -25.93 30.33
N SER A 70 9.12 -26.37 31.55
CA SER A 70 10.10 -26.81 32.56
C SER A 70 10.89 -28.09 32.21
N TRP A 71 10.58 -28.73 31.09
CA TRP A 71 11.31 -29.89 30.56
C TRP A 71 12.31 -29.51 29.46
N ILE A 72 12.39 -28.23 29.10
CA ILE A 72 13.38 -27.67 28.18
C ILE A 72 14.47 -27.00 29.03
N ASP A 73 15.69 -27.55 28.98
CA ASP A 73 16.78 -27.17 29.89
C ASP A 73 17.49 -25.86 29.51
N SER A 74 17.28 -25.33 28.29
CA SER A 74 17.91 -24.08 27.80
C SER A 74 16.93 -22.92 27.87
N ASP A 75 17.35 -21.85 28.57
CA ASP A 75 16.63 -20.59 28.67
C ASP A 75 16.46 -19.95 27.29
N GLU A 76 17.50 -19.99 26.46
CA GLU A 76 17.48 -19.45 25.10
C GLU A 76 16.45 -20.15 24.22
N LEU A 77 16.31 -21.48 24.34
CA LEU A 77 15.30 -22.23 23.61
C LEU A 77 13.88 -21.95 24.12
N ARG A 78 13.71 -21.70 25.43
CA ARG A 78 12.41 -21.33 26.00
C ARG A 78 11.96 -19.96 25.50
N GLU A 79 12.87 -18.97 25.51
CA GLU A 79 12.61 -17.64 24.95
C GLU A 79 12.25 -17.71 23.47
N ALA A 80 13.01 -18.46 22.66
CA ALA A 80 12.72 -18.63 21.24
C ALA A 80 11.33 -19.24 20.98
N ILE A 81 10.90 -20.20 21.82
CA ILE A 81 9.56 -20.80 21.73
C ILE A 81 8.48 -19.79 22.10
N TRP A 82 8.65 -19.04 23.19
CA TRP A 82 7.69 -18.03 23.63
C TRP A 82 7.57 -16.88 22.61
N ASP A 83 8.68 -16.41 22.06
CA ASP A 83 8.70 -15.41 20.99
C ASP A 83 7.98 -15.90 19.75
N ALA A 84 8.29 -17.12 19.30
CA ALA A 84 7.64 -17.71 18.15
C ALA A 84 6.13 -17.89 18.37
N ALA A 85 5.71 -18.41 19.54
CA ALA A 85 4.30 -18.60 19.87
C ALA A 85 3.55 -17.27 19.97
N SER A 86 4.16 -16.26 20.57
CA SER A 86 3.62 -14.91 20.67
C SER A 86 3.47 -14.26 19.30
N ALA A 87 4.48 -14.40 18.42
CA ALA A 87 4.41 -13.92 17.05
C ALA A 87 3.24 -14.58 16.27
N ARG A 88 3.08 -15.91 16.38
CA ARG A 88 1.97 -16.64 15.74
C ARG A 88 0.60 -16.21 16.24
N LEU A 89 0.50 -15.80 17.50
CA LEU A 89 -0.75 -15.31 18.10
C LEU A 89 -1.05 -13.88 17.65
N CYS A 90 -0.03 -13.01 17.61
CA CYS A 90 -0.14 -11.65 17.12
C CYS A 90 -0.52 -11.60 15.64
N GLU A 91 0.07 -12.47 14.81
CA GLU A 91 -0.29 -12.65 13.39
C GLU A 91 -1.78 -12.89 13.16
N ARG A 92 -2.47 -13.49 14.14
CA ARG A 92 -3.89 -13.85 14.10
C ARG A 92 -4.79 -12.90 14.88
N SER A 93 -4.23 -11.87 15.49
CA SER A 93 -4.97 -10.88 16.30
C SER A 93 -5.40 -9.65 15.48
N GLY A 94 -5.34 -9.76 14.15
CA GLY A 94 -5.61 -8.67 13.21
C GLY A 94 -4.36 -7.84 12.85
N ARG A 95 -4.43 -7.10 11.73
CA ARG A 95 -3.29 -6.36 11.16
C ARG A 95 -2.73 -5.25 12.08
N THR A 96 -3.50 -4.79 13.06
CA THR A 96 -3.09 -3.81 14.08
C THR A 96 -2.14 -4.39 15.13
N ALA A 97 -2.22 -5.70 15.38
CA ALA A 97 -1.34 -6.43 16.32
C ALA A 97 -0.12 -7.06 15.64
N MET A 98 -0.02 -6.96 14.30
CA MET A 98 1.13 -7.50 13.57
C MET A 98 2.41 -6.72 13.89
N PRO A 99 3.54 -7.42 14.07
CA PRO A 99 4.84 -6.78 14.19
C PRO A 99 5.21 -6.03 12.90
N SER A 100 6.27 -5.23 12.97
CA SER A 100 6.80 -4.57 11.78
C SER A 100 7.16 -5.60 10.72
N ILE A 101 6.86 -5.27 9.47
CA ILE A 101 7.01 -6.18 8.35
C ILE A 101 7.56 -5.45 7.13
N SER A 102 8.46 -6.10 6.41
CA SER A 102 8.86 -5.67 5.07
C SER A 102 8.19 -6.56 4.03
N ARG A 103 7.52 -5.95 3.06
CA ARG A 103 6.76 -6.63 2.01
C ARG A 103 7.32 -6.32 0.64
N VAL A 104 7.30 -7.30 -0.25
CA VAL A 104 7.76 -7.14 -1.62
C VAL A 104 6.55 -7.10 -2.55
N PHE A 105 6.40 -6.00 -3.27
CA PHE A 105 5.33 -5.77 -4.23
C PHE A 105 5.87 -5.98 -5.64
N SER A 106 5.21 -6.84 -6.42
CA SER A 106 5.50 -7.03 -7.85
C SER A 106 4.64 -6.08 -8.67
N ILE A 107 5.28 -5.11 -9.34
CA ILE A 107 4.62 -4.06 -10.12
C ILE A 107 4.91 -4.27 -11.61
N PRO A 108 3.88 -4.27 -12.48
CA PRO A 108 4.07 -4.36 -13.93
C PRO A 108 4.84 -3.16 -14.49
N MET A 109 5.89 -3.45 -15.25
CA MET A 109 6.61 -2.49 -16.09
C MET A 109 6.04 -2.47 -17.51
N THR A 110 5.69 -3.66 -18.01
CA THR A 110 5.08 -3.89 -19.32
C THR A 110 4.01 -4.98 -19.17
N GLN A 111 3.38 -5.39 -20.27
CA GLN A 111 2.47 -6.54 -20.27
C GLN A 111 3.14 -7.88 -19.88
N HIS A 112 4.47 -7.96 -19.92
CA HIS A 112 5.21 -9.22 -19.73
C HIS A 112 6.33 -9.14 -18.70
N THR A 113 6.62 -7.95 -18.17
CA THR A 113 7.73 -7.74 -17.23
C THR A 113 7.26 -6.98 -16.01
N ASN A 114 7.80 -7.35 -14.86
CA ASN A 114 7.54 -6.73 -13.57
C ASN A 114 8.85 -6.27 -12.93
N PHE A 115 8.79 -5.27 -12.07
CA PHE A 115 9.84 -4.94 -11.10
C PHE A 115 9.32 -5.16 -9.68
N LYS A 116 10.23 -5.17 -8.71
CA LYS A 116 9.92 -5.41 -7.30
C LYS A 116 10.20 -4.16 -6.49
N LEU A 117 9.28 -3.79 -5.61
CA LEU A 117 9.47 -2.77 -4.58
C LEU A 117 9.42 -3.43 -3.21
N THR A 118 10.35 -3.09 -2.33
CA THR A 118 10.34 -3.54 -0.94
C THR A 118 9.91 -2.37 -0.06
N LEU A 119 8.83 -2.54 0.71
CA LEU A 119 8.33 -1.52 1.63
C LEU A 119 8.28 -2.06 3.05
N HIS A 120 8.78 -1.26 3.99
CA HIS A 120 8.65 -1.46 5.42
C HIS A 120 7.35 -0.84 5.94
N GLU A 121 6.63 -1.63 6.73
CA GLU A 121 5.42 -1.26 7.45
C GLU A 121 5.65 -1.49 8.94
N PRO A 122 5.86 -0.43 9.75
CA PRO A 122 6.05 -0.59 11.18
C PRO A 122 4.79 -1.13 11.87
N SER A 123 4.95 -1.65 13.09
CA SER A 123 3.84 -2.03 13.95
C SER A 123 2.93 -0.82 14.19
N LEU A 124 1.61 -1.02 14.24
CA LEU A 124 0.67 0.06 14.49
C LEU A 124 0.64 0.37 15.99
N THR A 125 1.44 1.34 16.45
CA THR A 125 1.52 1.73 17.86
C THR A 125 0.62 2.92 18.22
N SER A 126 -0.02 3.58 17.24
CA SER A 126 -0.92 4.75 17.38
C SER A 126 -1.77 4.99 16.11
N ASP A 127 -2.41 6.16 15.95
CA ASP A 127 -3.20 6.61 14.77
C ASP A 127 -2.37 6.82 13.47
N ASN A 128 -1.41 5.93 13.21
CA ASN A 128 -0.51 6.01 12.06
C ASN A 128 -1.00 5.13 10.90
N LEU A 129 -2.25 5.32 10.46
CA LEU A 129 -2.83 4.55 9.34
C LEU A 129 -2.01 4.65 8.03
N GLY A 130 -1.29 5.77 7.84
CA GLY A 130 -0.37 5.97 6.72
C GLY A 130 0.84 5.03 6.68
N MET A 131 1.11 4.29 7.78
CA MET A 131 2.21 3.33 7.84
C MET A 131 1.90 1.96 7.22
N LYS A 132 0.67 1.77 6.73
CA LYS A 132 0.22 0.53 6.09
C LYS A 132 -0.03 0.77 4.61
N THR A 133 0.36 -0.18 3.77
CA THR A 133 -0.04 -0.17 2.36
C THR A 133 -1.46 -0.71 2.21
N TRP A 134 -2.33 0.07 1.59
CA TRP A 134 -3.73 -0.25 1.33
C TRP A 134 -3.93 -0.81 -0.08
N VAL A 135 -4.99 -1.60 -0.28
CA VAL A 135 -5.27 -2.26 -1.57
C VAL A 135 -5.41 -1.26 -2.74
N SER A 136 -5.99 -0.10 -2.49
CA SER A 136 -6.15 1.01 -3.45
C SER A 136 -4.80 1.52 -3.99
N SER A 137 -3.76 1.60 -3.15
CA SER A 137 -2.42 2.01 -3.61
C SER A 137 -1.74 0.92 -4.44
N TYR A 138 -1.97 -0.35 -4.12
CA TYR A 138 -1.48 -1.46 -4.93
C TYR A 138 -2.15 -1.53 -6.30
N LEU A 139 -3.48 -1.41 -6.36
CA LEU A 139 -4.21 -1.34 -7.62
C LEU A 139 -3.74 -0.15 -8.47
N LEU A 140 -3.50 1.01 -7.86
CA LEU A 140 -3.02 2.18 -8.59
C LEU A 140 -1.63 1.95 -9.16
N ALA A 141 -0.71 1.46 -8.33
CA ALA A 141 0.65 1.11 -8.73
C ALA A 141 0.65 0.12 -9.90
N LYS A 142 -0.20 -0.91 -9.86
CA LYS A 142 -0.37 -1.88 -10.95
C LYS A 142 -0.88 -1.26 -12.24
N ARG A 143 -1.69 -0.20 -12.15
CA ARG A 143 -2.32 0.43 -13.33
C ARG A 143 -1.42 1.45 -14.02
N LEU A 144 -0.45 2.03 -13.30
CA LEU A 144 0.39 3.13 -13.82
C LEU A 144 1.03 2.84 -15.18
N TYR A 145 1.52 1.61 -15.43
CA TYR A 145 2.16 1.27 -16.71
C TYR A 145 1.18 1.40 -17.90
N THR A 146 -0.12 1.18 -17.69
CA THR A 146 -1.15 1.31 -18.74
C THR A 146 -1.33 2.76 -19.20
N PHE A 147 -0.97 3.73 -18.36
CA PHE A 147 -1.02 5.16 -18.71
C PHE A 147 0.12 5.59 -19.64
N LEU A 148 1.17 4.77 -19.79
CA LEU A 148 2.28 4.99 -20.72
C LEU A 148 2.00 4.45 -22.13
N ILE A 149 1.09 3.48 -22.27
CA ILE A 149 0.87 2.74 -23.53
C ILE A 149 -0.24 3.42 -24.36
N PRO A 150 -0.09 3.58 -25.69
CA PRO A 150 -1.20 3.99 -26.56
C PRO A 150 -2.32 2.94 -26.62
N PRO A 151 -3.61 3.32 -26.77
CA PRO A 151 -4.10 4.67 -27.02
C PRO A 151 -4.36 5.50 -25.75
N SER A 152 -4.20 4.92 -24.56
CA SER A 152 -4.48 5.61 -23.30
C SER A 152 -3.58 6.83 -23.13
N SER A 153 -2.25 6.67 -23.17
CA SER A 153 -1.22 7.74 -23.05
C SER A 153 -1.69 8.95 -22.22
N LEU A 154 -2.33 8.67 -21.07
CA LEU A 154 -3.15 9.63 -20.35
C LEU A 154 -2.30 10.60 -19.56
N VAL A 155 -1.14 10.12 -19.11
CA VAL A 155 -0.14 10.86 -18.37
C VAL A 155 1.02 11.14 -19.32
N PRO A 156 1.55 12.37 -19.37
CA PRO A 156 2.73 12.67 -20.17
C PRO A 156 3.87 11.69 -19.85
N SER A 157 4.51 11.15 -20.88
CA SER A 157 5.59 10.15 -20.76
C SER A 157 6.95 10.66 -21.26
N ARG A 158 7.06 11.96 -21.52
CA ARG A 158 8.24 12.62 -22.09
C ARG A 158 8.61 13.88 -21.29
N TYR A 159 9.84 14.32 -21.46
CA TYR A 159 10.31 15.63 -21.01
C TYR A 159 9.33 16.72 -21.46
N LYS A 160 9.03 17.64 -20.54
CA LYS A 160 8.22 18.83 -20.83
C LYS A 160 9.15 20.04 -20.86
N ASN A 161 9.14 20.80 -21.95
CA ASN A 161 10.00 21.98 -22.11
C ASN A 161 11.49 21.71 -21.78
N ASN A 162 12.04 20.58 -22.27
CA ASN A 162 13.41 20.11 -22.02
C ASN A 162 13.76 19.83 -20.53
N ARG A 163 12.79 19.65 -19.64
CA ARG A 163 13.00 19.17 -18.26
C ARG A 163 12.23 17.88 -17.96
N PRO A 164 12.69 17.04 -17.01
CA PRO A 164 11.89 15.94 -16.50
C PRO A 164 10.52 16.45 -16.03
N LEU A 165 9.50 15.61 -16.15
CA LEU A 165 8.20 15.87 -15.53
C LEU A 165 8.35 15.97 -14.02
N ARG A 166 7.62 16.88 -13.39
CA ARG A 166 7.57 16.99 -11.94
C ARG A 166 6.29 16.37 -11.44
N ALA A 167 6.40 15.36 -10.58
CA ALA A 167 5.26 14.70 -9.96
C ALA A 167 5.24 14.97 -8.45
N LEU A 168 4.04 14.92 -7.88
CA LEU A 168 3.79 15.05 -6.45
C LEU A 168 2.82 13.94 -6.03
N GLU A 169 3.18 13.13 -5.03
CA GLU A 169 2.23 12.22 -4.40
C GLU A 169 1.72 12.84 -3.09
N LEU A 170 0.40 12.95 -2.97
CA LEU A 170 -0.28 13.46 -1.78
C LEU A 170 -0.76 12.28 -0.93
N GLY A 171 -0.29 12.20 0.32
CA GLY A 171 -0.67 11.13 1.23
C GLY A 171 -0.04 9.81 0.80
N ALA A 172 1.27 9.85 0.59
CA ALA A 172 2.02 8.73 0.01
C ALA A 172 2.03 7.48 0.89
N GLY A 173 1.82 7.63 2.21
CA GLY A 173 1.86 6.56 3.18
C GLY A 173 3.20 5.83 3.14
N THR A 174 3.19 4.58 2.69
CA THR A 174 4.40 3.77 2.50
C THR A 174 5.21 4.12 1.25
N GLY A 175 4.65 4.92 0.33
CA GLY A 175 5.30 5.37 -0.91
C GLY A 175 5.10 4.45 -2.11
N LEU A 176 4.19 3.47 -2.04
CA LEU A 176 4.05 2.44 -3.08
C LEU A 176 3.77 3.04 -4.47
N VAL A 177 2.83 3.99 -4.58
CA VAL A 177 2.42 4.52 -5.87
C VAL A 177 3.51 5.40 -6.46
N GLY A 178 4.07 6.32 -5.67
CA GLY A 178 5.08 7.23 -6.17
C GLY A 178 6.42 6.56 -6.47
N LEU A 179 6.83 5.54 -5.71
CA LEU A 179 7.99 4.71 -6.07
C LEU A 179 7.74 3.90 -7.36
N SER A 180 6.51 3.43 -7.55
CA SER A 180 6.12 2.75 -8.80
C SER A 180 6.17 3.72 -9.98
N PHE A 181 5.65 4.94 -9.81
CA PHE A 181 5.73 6.00 -10.80
C PHE A 181 7.19 6.34 -11.13
N ALA A 182 8.03 6.53 -10.11
CA ALA A 182 9.45 6.82 -10.29
C ALA A 182 10.16 5.76 -11.13
N ALA A 183 9.97 4.47 -10.79
CA ALA A 183 10.59 3.37 -11.52
C ALA A 183 10.07 3.24 -12.97
N LEU A 184 8.79 3.53 -13.21
CA LEU A 184 8.17 3.47 -14.53
C LEU A 184 8.60 4.61 -15.47
N TRP A 185 8.72 5.83 -14.95
CA TRP A 185 9.13 7.00 -15.74
C TRP A 185 10.65 7.17 -15.82
N GLY A 186 11.39 6.64 -14.84
CA GLY A 186 12.85 6.75 -14.79
C GLY A 186 13.32 8.21 -14.88
N SER A 187 14.34 8.45 -15.69
CA SER A 187 14.91 9.80 -15.89
C SER A 187 13.98 10.83 -16.54
N ALA A 188 12.82 10.40 -17.06
CA ALA A 188 11.83 11.29 -17.66
C ALA A 188 10.98 12.04 -16.61
N ALA A 189 11.03 11.65 -15.33
CA ALA A 189 10.32 12.34 -14.26
C ALA A 189 11.11 12.40 -12.95
N SER A 190 10.84 13.43 -12.16
CA SER A 190 11.12 13.49 -10.74
C SER A 190 9.81 13.44 -9.96
N ILE A 191 9.81 12.86 -8.77
CA ILE A 191 8.65 12.82 -7.89
C ILE A 191 8.99 13.24 -6.47
N HIS A 192 8.11 14.06 -5.88
CA HIS A 192 8.13 14.39 -4.47
C HIS A 192 7.01 13.62 -3.75
N LEU A 193 7.37 12.77 -2.79
CA LEU A 193 6.44 11.96 -2.01
C LEU A 193 6.13 12.69 -0.71
N THR A 194 4.84 12.97 -0.46
CA THR A 194 4.46 13.78 0.70
C THR A 194 3.46 13.11 1.60
N ASP A 195 3.64 13.33 2.90
CA ASP A 195 2.72 12.88 3.94
C ASP A 195 2.90 13.74 5.21
N LEU A 196 2.23 13.39 6.30
CA LEU A 196 2.36 14.03 7.61
C LEU A 196 3.74 13.75 8.23
N ASN A 197 4.18 14.63 9.12
CA ASN A 197 5.49 14.54 9.79
C ASN A 197 5.74 13.18 10.48
N ALA A 198 4.68 12.53 10.99
CA ALA A 198 4.79 11.21 11.61
C ALA A 198 5.10 10.09 10.60
N ILE A 199 4.72 10.25 9.33
CA ILE A 199 4.81 9.23 8.28
C ILE A 199 6.10 9.37 7.45
N VAL A 200 6.55 10.62 7.22
CA VAL A 200 7.71 10.92 6.36
C VAL A 200 9.00 10.15 6.71
N PRO A 201 9.36 9.89 7.99
CA PRO A 201 10.55 9.09 8.29
C PRO A 201 10.50 7.67 7.72
N ASN A 202 9.35 6.98 7.82
CA ASN A 202 9.19 5.65 7.24
C ASN A 202 9.12 5.69 5.71
N LEU A 203 8.49 6.74 5.16
CA LEU A 203 8.46 6.99 3.73
C LEU A 203 9.88 7.15 3.16
N ALA A 204 10.74 7.94 3.81
CA ALA A 204 12.15 8.11 3.44
C ALA A 204 12.92 6.79 3.54
N HIS A 205 12.72 6.02 4.61
CA HIS A 205 13.30 4.68 4.75
C HIS A 205 12.88 3.75 3.59
N ASN A 206 11.61 3.80 3.16
CA ASN A 206 11.15 3.03 2.00
C ASN A 206 11.75 3.48 0.68
N VAL A 207 12.10 4.76 0.51
CA VAL A 207 12.87 5.22 -0.65
C VAL A 207 14.27 4.59 -0.63
N GLU A 208 14.96 4.61 0.51
CA GLU A 208 16.29 4.03 0.68
C GLU A 208 16.32 2.52 0.39
N LEU A 209 15.31 1.77 0.85
CA LEU A 209 15.18 0.33 0.56
C LEU A 209 15.12 -0.02 -0.93
N ASN A 210 14.83 0.96 -1.80
CA ASN A 210 14.69 0.78 -3.24
C ASN A 210 15.73 1.57 -4.05
N GLU A 211 16.80 2.07 -3.42
CA GLU A 211 17.82 2.92 -4.05
C GLU A 211 18.47 2.27 -5.29
N GLU A 212 18.74 0.95 -5.25
CA GLU A 212 19.32 0.21 -6.38
C GLU A 212 18.41 0.28 -7.62
N LEU A 213 17.11 0.03 -7.43
CA LEU A 213 16.12 0.09 -8.50
C LEU A 213 16.02 1.53 -9.05
N LEU A 214 15.89 2.52 -8.16
CA LEU A 214 15.74 3.92 -8.54
C LEU A 214 16.95 4.41 -9.33
N SER A 215 18.16 4.08 -8.88
CA SER A 215 19.43 4.37 -9.56
C SER A 215 19.49 3.74 -10.95
N LYS A 216 19.08 2.47 -11.07
CA LYS A 216 19.05 1.75 -12.35
C LYS A 216 18.10 2.39 -13.37
N THR A 217 16.97 2.92 -12.91
CA THR A 217 16.00 3.62 -13.77
C THR A 217 16.35 5.08 -14.02
N GLY A 218 17.34 5.64 -13.31
CA GLY A 218 17.66 7.06 -13.33
C GLY A 218 16.55 7.95 -12.74
N ALA A 219 15.72 7.38 -11.87
CA ALA A 219 14.58 8.07 -11.28
C ALA A 219 15.03 9.05 -10.18
N SER A 220 14.37 10.20 -10.09
CA SER A 220 14.62 11.19 -9.04
C SER A 220 13.46 11.19 -8.06
N VAL A 221 13.72 10.80 -6.81
CA VAL A 221 12.72 10.72 -5.74
C VAL A 221 13.17 11.57 -4.56
N SER A 222 12.23 12.30 -3.98
CA SER A 222 12.44 13.03 -2.72
C SER A 222 11.21 12.88 -1.83
N THR A 223 11.38 13.07 -0.53
CA THR A 223 10.29 12.99 0.45
C THR A 223 10.14 14.29 1.21
N GLY A 224 8.93 14.65 1.64
CA GLY A 224 8.71 15.87 2.40
C GLY A 224 7.39 15.88 3.18
N VAL A 225 7.30 16.80 4.13
CA VAL A 225 6.06 17.01 4.89
C VAL A 225 5.14 17.92 4.09
N LEU A 226 3.89 17.48 3.89
CA LEU A 226 2.83 18.32 3.32
C LEU A 226 1.51 18.02 4.04
N ASP A 227 1.12 18.95 4.91
CA ASP A 227 -0.15 18.89 5.64
C ASP A 227 -1.20 19.72 4.90
N TRP A 228 -2.21 19.03 4.34
CA TRP A 228 -3.24 19.68 3.53
C TRP A 228 -4.09 20.66 4.33
N SER A 229 -4.24 20.45 5.64
CA SER A 229 -5.02 21.35 6.50
C SER A 229 -4.39 22.74 6.59
N LEU A 230 -3.06 22.85 6.39
CA LEU A 230 -2.32 24.10 6.38
C LEU A 230 -2.26 24.75 4.99
N GLU A 231 -2.70 24.05 3.95
CA GLU A 231 -2.79 24.60 2.59
C GLU A 231 -4.02 25.51 2.40
N THR A 232 -4.93 25.56 3.39
CA THR A 232 -6.11 26.43 3.36
C THR A 232 -5.82 27.88 3.76
N ASP A 233 -4.69 28.13 4.40
CA ASP A 233 -4.31 29.45 4.87
C ASP A 233 -3.89 30.37 3.70
N PRO A 234 -4.14 31.69 3.77
CA PRO A 234 -3.65 32.64 2.76
C PRO A 234 -2.13 32.67 2.73
N ARG A 235 -1.52 32.01 1.74
CA ARG A 235 -0.06 31.97 1.53
C ARG A 235 0.26 32.23 0.05
N PRO A 236 1.38 32.90 -0.27
CA PRO A 236 1.80 33.11 -1.66
C PRO A 236 1.73 31.82 -2.47
N ALA A 237 1.23 31.88 -3.70
CA ALA A 237 1.21 30.71 -4.56
C ALA A 237 2.65 30.19 -4.79
N PRO A 238 2.84 28.87 -4.95
CA PRO A 238 4.14 28.33 -5.35
C PRO A 238 4.58 28.99 -6.66
N ALA A 239 5.89 29.19 -6.81
CA ALA A 239 6.45 29.64 -8.07
C ALA A 239 6.14 28.62 -9.18
N GLU A 240 6.12 29.06 -10.44
CA GLU A 240 5.78 28.18 -11.56
C GLU A 240 6.74 26.99 -11.69
N ASP A 241 7.99 27.17 -11.25
CA ASP A 241 9.00 26.13 -11.20
C ASP A 241 8.90 25.21 -9.97
N GLU A 242 7.99 25.48 -9.04
CA GLU A 242 7.67 24.61 -7.90
C GLU A 242 6.41 23.76 -8.16
N ARG A 243 5.57 24.14 -9.13
CA ARG A 243 4.36 23.40 -9.50
C ARG A 243 4.66 22.07 -10.20
N CYS A 244 3.78 21.09 -10.06
CA CYS A 244 3.91 19.76 -10.63
C CYS A 244 3.02 19.57 -11.86
N ASP A 245 3.49 18.72 -12.78
CA ASP A 245 2.76 18.30 -13.98
C ASP A 245 1.79 17.15 -13.65
N VAL A 246 2.12 16.32 -12.67
CA VAL A 246 1.33 15.16 -12.27
C VAL A 246 1.14 15.14 -10.76
N ILE A 247 -0.10 15.00 -10.30
CA ILE A 247 -0.40 14.70 -8.90
C ILE A 247 -0.96 13.28 -8.80
N LEU A 248 -0.47 12.50 -7.84
CA LEU A 248 -0.95 11.16 -7.51
C LEU A 248 -1.57 11.18 -6.11
N ALA A 249 -2.66 10.44 -5.89
CA ALA A 249 -3.19 10.19 -4.54
C ALA A 249 -3.96 8.86 -4.49
N ALA A 250 -3.62 8.00 -3.53
CA ALA A 250 -4.32 6.74 -3.29
C ALA A 250 -4.90 6.71 -1.87
N ASP A 251 -6.18 6.35 -1.75
CA ASP A 251 -6.91 6.29 -0.47
C ASP A 251 -6.90 7.56 0.42
N PRO A 252 -6.97 8.80 -0.12
CA PRO A 252 -6.77 9.97 0.70
C PRO A 252 -7.99 10.37 1.57
N LEU A 253 -9.15 9.71 1.43
CA LEU A 253 -10.45 10.23 1.93
C LEU A 253 -11.06 9.38 3.05
N TYR A 254 -10.76 9.72 4.30
CA TYR A 254 -11.33 9.07 5.49
C TYR A 254 -11.88 10.06 6.53
N SER A 255 -11.83 11.37 6.25
CA SER A 255 -12.41 12.43 7.07
C SER A 255 -13.27 13.38 6.22
N PRO A 256 -14.35 13.98 6.76
CA PRO A 256 -15.20 14.94 6.05
C PRO A 256 -14.46 16.16 5.49
N ASP A 257 -13.32 16.55 6.07
CA ASP A 257 -12.55 17.72 5.63
C ASP A 257 -11.61 17.44 4.45
N HIS A 258 -11.24 16.16 4.25
CA HIS A 258 -10.25 15.77 3.24
C HIS A 258 -10.63 16.16 1.80
N PRO A 259 -11.90 16.04 1.35
CA PRO A 259 -12.27 16.51 0.02
C PRO A 259 -11.98 18.00 -0.22
N LEU A 260 -12.15 18.85 0.80
CA LEU A 260 -11.84 20.27 0.68
C LEU A 260 -10.32 20.48 0.60
N TRP A 261 -9.59 19.96 1.59
CA TRP A 261 -8.15 20.15 1.70
C TRP A 261 -7.41 19.59 0.49
N LEU A 262 -7.73 18.37 0.08
CA LEU A 262 -7.09 17.71 -1.06
C LEU A 262 -7.26 18.51 -2.36
N VAL A 263 -8.48 19.00 -2.65
CA VAL A 263 -8.72 19.77 -3.88
C VAL A 263 -8.00 21.11 -3.86
N GLN A 264 -7.95 21.79 -2.70
CA GLN A 264 -7.20 23.04 -2.57
C GLN A 264 -5.70 22.81 -2.77
N THR A 265 -5.14 21.76 -2.17
CA THR A 265 -3.75 21.34 -2.39
C THR A 265 -3.49 21.04 -3.88
N ILE A 266 -4.40 20.31 -4.55
CA ILE A 266 -4.29 20.05 -5.99
C ILE A 266 -4.26 21.35 -6.81
N GLN A 267 -5.19 22.28 -6.58
CA GLN A 267 -5.23 23.56 -7.31
C GLN A 267 -3.96 24.40 -7.09
N ARG A 268 -3.40 24.32 -5.89
CA ARG A 268 -2.22 25.08 -5.50
C ARG A 268 -0.95 24.54 -6.15
N TRP A 269 -0.80 23.23 -6.25
CA TRP A 269 0.45 22.60 -6.70
C TRP A 269 0.44 22.17 -8.17
N LEU A 270 -0.71 21.96 -8.79
CA LEU A 270 -0.79 21.53 -10.19
C LEU A 270 -0.50 22.71 -11.16
N CYS A 271 0.32 22.48 -12.18
CA CYS A 271 0.49 23.42 -13.30
C CYS A 271 -0.85 23.62 -14.04
N GLN A 272 -1.15 24.84 -14.44
CA GLN A 272 -2.41 25.19 -15.13
C GLN A 272 -2.31 25.07 -16.65
N ASP A 273 -2.09 23.85 -17.16
CA ASP A 273 -1.99 23.59 -18.60
C ASP A 273 -2.71 22.31 -19.06
N THR A 274 -2.78 22.08 -20.36
CA THR A 274 -3.56 20.97 -20.94
C THR A 274 -2.91 19.61 -20.74
N GLU A 275 -1.64 19.54 -20.36
CA GLU A 275 -0.90 18.29 -20.15
C GLU A 275 -0.85 17.90 -18.66
N SER A 276 -1.17 18.81 -17.74
CA SER A 276 -1.24 18.49 -16.31
C SER A 276 -2.31 17.45 -15.96
N ARG A 277 -1.97 16.51 -15.07
CA ARG A 277 -2.84 15.40 -14.67
C ARG A 277 -2.94 15.24 -13.16
N VAL A 278 -4.12 14.80 -12.71
CA VAL A 278 -4.28 14.25 -11.36
C VAL A 278 -4.76 12.81 -11.51
N VAL A 279 -4.06 11.86 -10.91
CA VAL A 279 -4.41 10.44 -10.93
C VAL A 279 -4.79 10.04 -9.52
N VAL A 280 -5.99 9.52 -9.35
CA VAL A 280 -6.50 9.10 -8.04
C VAL A 280 -7.03 7.68 -8.07
N GLU A 281 -6.94 7.01 -6.94
CA GLU A 281 -7.67 5.77 -6.66
C GLU A 281 -8.19 5.75 -5.24
N MET A 282 -9.47 5.39 -5.07
CA MET A 282 -10.17 5.46 -3.79
C MET A 282 -11.02 4.21 -3.60
N PRO A 283 -11.02 3.58 -2.42
CA PRO A 283 -11.96 2.50 -2.13
C PRO A 283 -13.38 3.06 -1.98
N LEU A 284 -14.35 2.35 -2.53
CA LEU A 284 -15.77 2.67 -2.44
C LEU A 284 -16.37 1.95 -1.21
N ARG A 285 -16.05 2.46 -0.02
CA ARG A 285 -16.64 2.02 1.25
C ARG A 285 -17.84 2.89 1.60
N ASP A 286 -18.95 2.28 2.01
CA ASP A 286 -20.21 2.99 2.30
C ASP A 286 -20.02 4.20 3.24
N ALA A 287 -19.18 4.05 4.28
CA ALA A 287 -18.87 5.11 5.24
C ALA A 287 -18.19 6.35 4.62
N TYR A 288 -17.51 6.20 3.49
CA TYR A 288 -16.69 7.24 2.85
C TYR A 288 -17.21 7.68 1.46
N LEU A 289 -18.33 7.09 0.98
CA LEU A 289 -18.97 7.51 -0.27
C LEU A 289 -19.35 9.00 -0.32
N PRO A 290 -19.81 9.64 0.78
CA PRO A 290 -20.06 11.08 0.78
C PRO A 290 -18.80 11.90 0.45
N GLN A 291 -17.64 11.50 0.97
CA GLN A 291 -16.36 12.17 0.77
C GLN A 291 -15.88 12.02 -0.68
N VAL A 292 -16.01 10.83 -1.28
CA VAL A 292 -15.71 10.61 -2.71
C VAL A 292 -16.61 11.48 -3.59
N THR A 293 -17.90 11.57 -3.26
CA THR A 293 -18.86 12.41 -3.98
C THR A 293 -18.50 13.89 -3.88
N ASP A 294 -18.16 14.36 -2.67
CA ASP A 294 -17.76 15.74 -2.44
C ASP A 294 -16.45 16.09 -3.16
N PHE A 295 -15.48 15.18 -3.17
CA PHE A 295 -14.23 15.33 -3.91
C PHE A 295 -14.49 15.52 -5.42
N ARG A 296 -15.30 14.64 -6.04
CA ARG A 296 -15.65 14.75 -7.46
C ARG A 296 -16.34 16.08 -7.78
N ARG A 297 -17.26 16.52 -6.91
CA ARG A 297 -17.95 17.81 -7.04
C ARG A 297 -16.97 18.99 -6.99
N ARG A 298 -16.05 18.98 -6.03
CA ARG A 298 -15.05 20.03 -5.84
C ARG A 298 -14.01 20.08 -6.97
N MET A 299 -13.53 18.94 -7.45
CA MET A 299 -12.63 18.86 -8.61
C MET A 299 -13.26 19.50 -9.86
N ARG A 300 -14.55 19.24 -10.12
CA ARG A 300 -15.29 19.88 -11.21
C ARG A 300 -15.45 21.38 -11.01
N ALA A 301 -15.82 21.80 -9.81
CA ALA A 301 -15.94 23.22 -9.47
C ALA A 301 -14.59 23.96 -9.58
N ALA A 302 -13.48 23.26 -9.33
CA ALA A 302 -12.13 23.76 -9.52
C ALA A 302 -11.71 23.91 -10.99
N GLY A 303 -12.47 23.36 -11.95
CA GLY A 303 -12.17 23.41 -13.38
C GLY A 303 -11.50 22.16 -13.95
N LEU A 304 -11.41 21.07 -13.18
CA LEU A 304 -10.91 19.78 -13.66
C LEU A 304 -12.06 18.87 -14.14
N GLY A 305 -11.86 18.24 -15.29
CA GLY A 305 -12.73 17.21 -15.86
C GLY A 305 -12.09 15.82 -15.77
N VAL A 306 -12.93 14.78 -15.75
CA VAL A 306 -12.49 13.38 -15.83
C VAL A 306 -12.12 13.09 -17.29
N LEU A 307 -10.89 12.64 -17.51
CA LEU A 307 -10.40 12.18 -18.82
C LEU A 307 -10.65 10.69 -19.02
N MET A 308 -10.50 9.91 -17.95
CA MET A 308 -10.81 8.49 -17.90
C MET A 308 -11.09 8.08 -16.46
N GLU A 309 -12.01 7.15 -16.25
CA GLU A 309 -12.27 6.55 -14.94
C GLU A 309 -12.71 5.09 -15.11
N GLY A 310 -12.65 4.34 -14.03
CA GLY A 310 -13.14 2.97 -13.96
C GLY A 310 -13.24 2.48 -12.53
N GLU A 311 -13.76 1.26 -12.38
CA GLU A 311 -13.80 0.55 -11.11
C GLU A 311 -13.06 -0.78 -11.25
N GLU A 312 -12.38 -1.18 -10.19
CA GLU A 312 -11.68 -2.45 -10.09
C GLU A 312 -11.88 -3.02 -8.69
N ILE A 313 -11.90 -4.33 -8.57
CA ILE A 313 -11.98 -5.03 -7.30
C ILE A 313 -10.56 -5.48 -6.93
N GLY A 314 -10.10 -5.09 -5.75
CA GLY A 314 -8.91 -5.63 -5.14
C GLY A 314 -9.25 -6.42 -3.88
N PHE A 315 -8.27 -7.15 -3.38
CA PHE A 315 -8.38 -7.89 -2.14
C PHE A 315 -7.41 -7.29 -1.14
N ASP A 316 -7.93 -6.86 0.00
CA ASP A 316 -7.12 -6.36 1.10
C ASP A 316 -6.73 -7.54 2.01
N ASP A 317 -5.61 -7.40 2.71
CA ASP A 317 -5.08 -8.45 3.59
C ASP A 317 -5.87 -8.57 4.91
N TRP A 318 -6.97 -7.84 5.05
CA TRP A 318 -7.90 -7.99 6.16
C TRP A 318 -8.74 -9.24 5.93
N GLU A 319 -8.75 -10.14 6.90
CA GLU A 319 -9.69 -11.25 6.90
C GLU A 319 -11.09 -10.72 7.25
N GLY A 320 -12.08 -11.06 6.43
CA GLY A 320 -13.48 -10.97 6.84
C GLY A 320 -13.76 -11.86 8.05
N SER A 321 -14.96 -11.79 8.62
CA SER A 321 -15.41 -12.68 9.71
C SER A 321 -15.25 -14.18 9.41
N ASP A 322 -15.03 -14.50 8.14
CA ASP A 322 -15.06 -15.81 7.51
C ASP A 322 -13.64 -16.33 7.21
N GLY A 323 -12.59 -15.51 7.43
CA GLY A 323 -11.19 -15.83 7.11
C GLY A 323 -10.77 -15.55 5.63
N GLU A 324 -11.72 -15.12 4.80
CA GLU A 324 -11.47 -14.75 3.40
C GLU A 324 -10.94 -13.32 3.26
N ALA A 325 -10.19 -13.05 2.19
CA ALA A 325 -9.64 -11.72 1.94
C ALA A 325 -10.78 -10.73 1.70
N LEU A 326 -10.72 -9.56 2.35
CA LEU A 326 -11.75 -8.55 2.22
C LEU A 326 -11.74 -7.97 0.80
N GLU A 327 -12.81 -8.24 0.06
CA GLU A 327 -13.05 -7.62 -1.24
C GLU A 327 -13.26 -6.11 -1.07
N VAL A 328 -12.49 -5.32 -1.81
CA VAL A 328 -12.59 -3.86 -1.82
C VAL A 328 -12.74 -3.39 -3.25
N ARG A 329 -13.92 -2.89 -3.57
CA ARG A 329 -14.17 -2.19 -4.83
C ARG A 329 -13.55 -0.80 -4.77
N CYS A 330 -12.69 -0.48 -5.72
CA CYS A 330 -12.01 0.79 -5.85
C CYS A 330 -12.46 1.51 -7.12
N TRP A 331 -12.59 2.83 -7.03
CA TRP A 331 -12.75 3.72 -8.18
C TRP A 331 -11.45 4.44 -8.44
N TRP A 332 -11.02 4.47 -9.70
CA TRP A 332 -9.87 5.23 -10.14
C TRP A 332 -10.27 6.25 -11.21
N ALA A 333 -9.54 7.36 -11.27
CA ALA A 333 -9.74 8.38 -12.30
C ALA A 333 -8.47 9.16 -12.63
N VAL A 334 -8.38 9.56 -13.89
CA VAL A 334 -7.41 10.55 -14.39
C VAL A 334 -8.16 11.84 -14.71
N TRP A 335 -7.76 12.93 -14.07
CA TRP A 335 -8.32 14.26 -14.24
C TRP A 335 -7.37 15.17 -15.01
N GLY A 336 -7.92 16.16 -15.71
CA GLY A 336 -7.17 17.24 -16.33
C GLY A 336 -7.99 18.52 -16.42
N TRP A 337 -7.35 19.66 -16.70
CA TRP A 337 -8.05 20.93 -16.84
C TRP A 337 -9.00 20.94 -18.04
N ASN A 338 -10.22 21.44 -17.84
CA ASN A 338 -11.18 21.65 -18.93
C ASN A 338 -10.62 22.67 -19.93
N ARG A 339 -10.88 22.46 -21.22
CA ARG A 339 -10.38 23.33 -22.30
C ARG A 339 -11.09 24.68 -22.39
N GLU A 340 -12.22 24.86 -21.74
CA GLU A 340 -13.17 25.97 -21.98
C GLU A 340 -12.85 27.31 -21.26
N GLY A 341 -11.63 27.51 -20.75
CA GLY A 341 -11.27 28.73 -19.99
C GLY A 341 -10.15 29.60 -20.57
N ARG A 342 -9.59 29.25 -21.74
CA ARG A 342 -8.35 29.88 -22.23
C ARG A 342 -8.51 30.95 -23.31
N ASP A 343 -9.72 31.24 -23.75
CA ASP A 343 -9.99 32.30 -24.75
C ASP A 343 -10.38 33.65 -24.12
N THR A 344 -10.27 33.80 -22.80
CA THR A 344 -10.51 35.08 -22.11
C THR A 344 -9.43 35.36 -21.07
N ALA A 345 -8.22 35.67 -21.53
CA ALA A 345 -7.22 36.40 -20.76
C ALA A 345 -6.41 37.29 -21.71
#